data_AF-A0A524CA02-F1
#
_entry.id   AF-A0A524CA02-F1
#
_cell.length_a   1.000
_cell.length_b   1.000
_cell.length_c   1.000
_cell.angle_alpha   90.00
_cell.angle_beta   90.00
_cell.angle_gamma   90.00
#
_symmetry.space_group_name_H-M   'P 1'
#
loop_
_entity.id
_entity.type
_entity.pdbx_description
1 polymer ?
#
loop_
_entity_poly.entity_id
_entity_poly.type
_entity_poly.pdbx_seq_one_letter_code
_entity_poly.pdbx_strand_id
1 'polypeptide(L)'
;MADIETQLKEHLQNGKDWEKMATPVSGVSVVKVPATKTRPALLFLEVNPLKDDGKPMKRKGLFVGDKEMLVKFSETLTDDKVFQLIVEIEKVNPERNNTKKLKM
;
A
#
# COMPACT_ATOMS: atom_id res chain seq x y z
N MET A 1 -23.03 15.78 7.46
CA MET A 1 -21.74 15.05 7.34
C MET A 1 -21.82 14.28 6.04
N ALA A 2 -20.89 14.49 5.10
CA ALA A 2 -20.91 13.72 3.86
C ALA A 2 -20.66 12.24 4.19
N ASP A 3 -21.56 11.36 3.77
CA ASP A 3 -21.44 9.93 3.93
C ASP A 3 -20.16 9.42 3.23
N ILE A 4 -19.49 8.41 3.80
CA ILE A 4 -18.21 7.89 3.30
C ILE A 4 -18.37 7.43 1.85
N GLU A 5 -19.50 6.79 1.53
CA GLU A 5 -19.80 6.35 0.17
C GLU A 5 -19.83 7.52 -0.83
N THR A 6 -20.34 8.68 -0.41
CA THR A 6 -20.39 9.89 -1.26
C THR A 6 -18.99 10.40 -1.57
N GLN A 7 -18.13 10.49 -0.55
CA GLN A 7 -16.74 10.94 -0.73
C GLN A 7 -15.96 9.98 -1.65
N LEU A 8 -16.17 8.67 -1.51
CA LEU A 8 -15.56 7.66 -2.38
C LEU A 8 -16.07 7.77 -3.82
N LYS A 9 -17.38 7.99 -4.03
CA LYS A 9 -17.93 8.21 -5.38
C LYS A 9 -17.33 9.44 -6.03
N GLU A 10 -17.23 10.56 -5.30
CA GLU A 10 -16.60 11.78 -5.78
C GLU A 10 -15.14 11.56 -6.17
N HIS A 11 -14.38 10.84 -5.33
CA HIS A 11 -12.98 10.50 -5.63
C HIS A 11 -12.84 9.65 -6.89
N LEU A 12 -13.69 8.62 -7.02
CA LEU A 12 -13.68 7.75 -8.19
C LEU A 12 -14.00 8.51 -9.48
N GLN A 13 -14.96 9.44 -9.44
CA GLN A 13 -15.36 10.23 -10.59
C GLN A 13 -14.33 11.29 -10.95
N ASN A 14 -13.94 12.12 -9.97
CA ASN A 14 -13.22 13.37 -10.21
C ASN A 14 -11.72 13.31 -9.93
N GLY A 15 -11.26 12.31 -9.16
CA GLY A 15 -9.84 12.15 -8.86
C GLY A 15 -9.00 11.84 -10.10
N LYS A 16 -7.71 12.15 -10.06
CA LYS A 16 -6.75 11.80 -11.09
C LYS A 16 -6.32 10.34 -10.96
N ASP A 17 -5.77 9.80 -12.03
CA ASP A 17 -5.17 8.47 -12.00
C ASP A 17 -4.02 8.42 -11.00
N TRP A 18 -4.05 7.41 -10.12
CA TRP A 18 -3.15 7.22 -8.99
C TRP A 18 -3.25 8.27 -7.87
N GLU A 19 -4.29 9.11 -7.89
CA GLU A 19 -4.54 10.06 -6.81
C GLU A 19 -4.92 9.34 -5.52
N LYS A 20 -4.33 9.80 -4.41
CA LYS A 20 -4.56 9.26 -3.08
C LYS A 20 -5.46 10.19 -2.28
N MET A 21 -6.54 9.64 -1.74
CA MET A 21 -7.38 10.24 -0.72
C MET A 21 -6.90 9.73 0.64
N ALA A 22 -6.65 10.67 1.56
CA ALA A 22 -6.22 10.35 2.92
C ALA A 22 -7.35 9.67 3.71
N THR A 23 -6.97 8.81 4.65
CA THR A 23 -7.89 8.19 5.60
C THR A 23 -7.48 8.51 7.03
N PRO A 24 -8.36 8.34 8.03
CA PRO A 24 -8.00 8.48 9.44
C PRO A 24 -6.97 7.45 9.93
N VAL A 25 -6.70 6.40 9.16
CA VAL A 25 -5.76 5.33 9.52
C VAL A 25 -4.39 5.65 8.92
N SER A 26 -3.40 5.90 9.78
CA SER A 26 -2.02 6.15 9.38
C SER A 26 -1.48 5.01 8.51
N GLY A 27 -0.85 5.38 7.39
CA GLY A 27 -0.32 4.41 6.44
C GLY A 27 -1.38 3.75 5.54
N VAL A 28 -2.64 4.20 5.58
CA VAL A 28 -3.69 3.74 4.67
C VAL A 28 -4.26 4.90 3.86
N SER A 29 -4.36 4.70 2.56
CA SER A 29 -4.96 5.68 1.64
C SER A 29 -5.86 5.00 0.62
N VAL A 30 -6.88 5.71 0.16
CA VAL A 30 -7.74 5.26 -0.95
C VAL A 30 -7.16 5.80 -2.25
N VAL A 31 -6.83 4.92 -3.19
CA VAL A 31 -6.18 5.27 -4.46
C VAL A 31 -7.11 5.02 -5.63
N LYS A 32 -7.25 6.01 -6.52
CA LYS A 32 -7.94 5.82 -7.80
C LYS A 32 -7.02 5.12 -8.79
N VAL A 33 -7.30 3.86 -9.08
CA VAL A 33 -6.60 3.09 -10.10
C VAL A 33 -7.22 3.41 -11.47
N PRO A 34 -6.40 3.73 -12.49
CA PRO A 34 -6.88 4.09 -13.82
C PRO A 34 -7.69 2.96 -14.47
N ALA A 35 -8.65 3.36 -15.31
CA ALA A 35 -9.30 2.46 -16.23
C ALA A 35 -8.28 1.84 -17.21
N THR A 36 -8.59 0.66 -17.72
CA THR A 36 -7.87 0.05 -18.85
C THR A 36 -8.85 -0.25 -19.97
N LYS A 37 -8.36 -0.82 -21.07
CA LYS A 37 -9.22 -1.24 -22.19
C LYS A 37 -10.32 -2.22 -21.78
N THR A 38 -10.12 -3.00 -20.71
CA THR A 38 -11.00 -4.11 -20.31
C THR A 38 -11.67 -3.90 -18.96
N ARG A 39 -11.32 -2.85 -18.21
CA ARG A 39 -11.92 -2.57 -16.89
C ARG A 39 -12.07 -1.08 -16.63
N PRO A 40 -13.14 -0.65 -15.92
CA PRO A 40 -13.29 0.74 -15.50
C PRO A 40 -12.23 1.14 -14.48
N ALA A 41 -12.18 2.43 -14.16
CA ALA A 41 -11.42 2.93 -13.03
C ALA A 41 -12.02 2.37 -11.73
N LEU A 42 -11.18 2.13 -10.73
CA LEU A 42 -11.56 1.51 -9.46
C LEU A 42 -10.86 2.21 -8.31
N LEU A 43 -11.40 2.06 -7.09
CA LEU A 43 -10.74 2.48 -5.87
C LEU A 43 -10.10 1.28 -5.17
N PHE A 44 -8.87 1.46 -4.71
CA PHE A 44 -8.11 0.46 -3.97
C PHE A 44 -7.64 1.08 -2.66
N LEU A 45 -7.46 0.28 -1.62
CA LEU A 45 -6.65 0.68 -0.47
C LEU A 45 -5.18 0.45 -0.78
N GLU A 46 -4.35 1.47 -0.57
CA GLU A 46 -2.90 1.29 -0.45
C GLU A 46 -2.54 1.27 1.03
N VAL A 47 -2.04 0.11 1.48
CA VAL A 47 -1.52 -0.12 2.83
C VAL A 47 0.00 -0.02 2.79
N ASN A 48 0.53 0.96 3.50
CA ASN A 48 1.95 1.25 3.58
C ASN A 48 2.28 1.75 4.99
N PRO A 49 2.62 0.83 5.91
CA PRO A 49 2.95 1.19 7.28
C PRO A 49 4.01 2.28 7.32
N LEU A 50 3.91 3.16 8.32
CA LEU A 50 4.90 4.21 8.52
C LEU A 50 6.05 3.67 9.37
N LYS A 51 7.26 4.16 9.08
CA LYS A 51 8.42 4.00 9.95
C LYS A 51 8.31 4.97 11.14
N ASP A 52 9.23 4.85 12.08
CA ASP A 52 9.32 5.73 13.26
C ASP A 52 9.49 7.21 12.89
N ASP A 53 10.04 7.51 11.71
CA ASP A 53 10.18 8.88 11.19
C ASP A 53 8.92 9.41 10.47
N GLY A 54 7.81 8.67 10.55
CA GLY A 54 6.53 9.01 9.93
C GLY A 54 6.49 8.80 8.41
N LYS A 55 7.59 8.34 7.79
CA LYS A 55 7.62 8.09 6.34
C LYS A 55 7.12 6.68 6.03
N PRO A 56 6.51 6.47 4.85
CA PRO A 56 6.09 5.14 4.44
C PRO A 56 7.27 4.16 4.35
N MET A 57 7.03 2.91 4.73
CA MET A 57 8.02 1.83 4.67
C MET A 57 8.54 1.60 3.24
N LYS A 58 7.67 1.75 2.23
CA LYS A 58 8.02 1.58 0.81
C LYS A 58 7.55 2.76 -0.05
N ARG A 59 8.12 2.92 -1.25
CA ARG A 59 7.64 3.92 -2.24
C ARG A 59 6.22 3.61 -2.73
N LYS A 60 5.86 2.33 -2.80
CA LYS A 60 4.52 1.81 -3.12
C LYS A 60 4.12 0.79 -2.06
N GLY A 61 2.93 0.96 -1.50
CA GLY A 61 2.34 0.02 -0.55
C GLY A 61 1.74 -1.21 -1.21
N LEU A 62 1.13 -2.05 -0.39
CA LEU A 62 0.28 -3.15 -0.81
C LEU A 62 -1.08 -2.59 -1.26
N PHE A 63 -1.47 -2.89 -2.49
CA PHE A 63 -2.77 -2.49 -3.03
C PHE A 63 -3.80 -3.59 -2.80
N VAL A 64 -4.93 -3.24 -2.20
CA VAL A 64 -6.03 -4.14 -1.86
C VAL A 64 -7.33 -3.60 -2.44
N GLY A 65 -7.92 -4.33 -3.39
CA GLY A 65 -9.12 -3.90 -4.12
C GLY A 65 -10.44 -4.36 -3.51
N ASP A 66 -10.42 -5.42 -2.70
CA ASP A 66 -11.61 -6.03 -2.13
C ASP A 66 -11.31 -6.76 -0.80
N LYS A 67 -12.39 -7.20 -0.13
CA LYS A 67 -12.31 -7.87 1.17
C LYS A 67 -11.63 -9.23 1.10
N GLU A 68 -11.89 -10.02 0.05
CA GLU A 68 -11.31 -11.36 -0.08
C GLU A 68 -9.79 -11.27 -0.23
N MET A 69 -9.32 -10.32 -1.04
CA MET A 69 -7.92 -9.99 -1.21
C MET A 69 -7.28 -9.58 0.12
N LEU A 70 -7.94 -8.71 0.91
CA LEU A 70 -7.42 -8.30 2.23
C LEU A 70 -7.21 -9.50 3.15
N VAL A 71 -8.22 -10.39 3.24
CA VAL A 71 -8.19 -11.56 4.12
C VAL A 71 -7.06 -12.51 3.69
N LYS A 72 -6.98 -12.87 2.40
CA LYS A 72 -5.94 -13.77 1.90
C LYS A 72 -4.53 -13.21 2.09
N PHE A 73 -4.34 -11.91 1.85
CA PHE A 73 -3.05 -11.26 2.13
C PHE A 73 -2.73 -11.30 3.62
N SER A 74 -3.70 -10.99 4.49
CA SER A 74 -3.49 -11.04 5.93
C SER A 74 -3.05 -12.42 6.38
N GLU A 75 -3.78 -13.46 5.99
CA GLU A 75 -3.46 -14.87 6.32
C GLU A 75 -2.05 -15.25 5.86
N THR A 76 -1.70 -14.90 4.62
CA THR A 76 -0.37 -15.22 4.06
C THR A 76 0.74 -14.44 4.76
N LEU A 77 0.53 -13.17 5.09
CA LEU A 77 1.53 -12.32 5.73
C LEU A 77 1.75 -12.67 7.21
N THR A 78 0.77 -13.31 7.84
CA THR A 78 0.86 -13.79 9.23
C THR A 78 1.19 -15.27 9.35
N ASP A 79 1.45 -15.97 8.23
CA ASP A 79 1.81 -17.39 8.25
C ASP A 79 3.23 -17.59 8.82
N ASP A 80 3.36 -18.53 9.75
CA ASP A 80 4.62 -18.82 10.45
C ASP A 80 5.76 -19.21 9.49
N LYS A 81 5.46 -19.91 8.39
CA LYS A 81 6.48 -20.32 7.41
C LYS A 81 6.94 -19.13 6.59
N VAL A 82 6.04 -18.20 6.26
CA VAL A 82 6.40 -16.94 5.60
C VAL A 82 7.30 -16.11 6.52
N PHE A 83 7.00 -16.05 7.81
CA PHE A 83 7.86 -15.39 8.79
C PHE A 83 9.25 -16.04 8.87
N GLN A 84 9.32 -17.37 8.97
CA GLN A 84 10.59 -18.11 8.98
C GLN A 84 11.41 -17.86 7.72
N LEU A 85 10.78 -17.85 6.55
CA LEU A 85 11.46 -17.54 5.29
C LEU A 85 12.08 -16.15 5.29
N ILE A 86 11.39 -15.14 5.82
CA ILE A 86 11.94 -13.78 5.94
C ILE A 86 13.19 -13.79 6.82
N VAL A 87 13.16 -14.48 7.96
CA VAL A 87 14.32 -14.61 8.87
C VAL A 87 15.52 -15.23 8.16
N GLU A 88 15.32 -16.30 7.38
CA GLU A 88 16.42 -16.93 6.63
C GLU A 88 16.93 -16.03 5.49
N ILE A 89 16.04 -15.31 4.80
CA ILE A 89 16.42 -14.33 3.77
C ILE A 89 17.30 -13.22 4.37
N GLU A 90 16.96 -12.74 5.57
CA GLU A 90 17.75 -11.71 6.26
C GLU A 90 19.17 -12.17 6.61
N LYS A 91 19.36 -13.46 6.96
CA LYS A 91 20.68 -14.02 7.27
C LYS A 91 21.59 -14.15 6.05
N VAL A 92 21.01 -14.45 4.87
CA VAL A 92 21.77 -14.70 3.64
C VAL A 92 22.03 -13.41 2.87
N ASN A 93 21.14 -12.42 2.99
CA ASN A 93 21.30 -11.17 2.28
C ASN A 93 22.54 -10.40 2.77
N PRO A 94 23.32 -9.80 1.85
CA PRO A 94 24.43 -8.96 2.25
C PRO A 94 23.91 -7.75 3.02
N GLU A 95 24.65 -7.33 4.06
CA GLU A 95 24.32 -6.10 4.75
C GLU A 95 24.34 -4.91 3.77
N ARG A 96 23.24 -4.17 3.74
CA ARG A 96 23.17 -2.94 2.96
C ARG A 96 24.07 -1.89 3.61
N ASN A 97 25.31 -1.81 3.15
CA ASN A 97 26.20 -0.68 3.42
C ASN A 97 25.53 0.61 2.95
N ASN A 98 25.01 1.40 3.90
CA ASN A 98 24.36 2.68 3.66
C ASN A 98 25.40 3.79 3.37
N THR A 99 26.45 3.47 2.62
CA THR A 99 27.56 4.36 2.27
C THR A 99 27.53 4.71 0.79
N LYS A 100 26.56 5.53 0.39
CA LYS A 100 26.74 6.49 -0.72
C LYS A 100 26.00 7.80 -0.40
N LYS A 101 26.56 8.59 0.51
CA LYS A 101 26.50 10.05 0.33
C LYS A 101 27.38 10.35 -0.89
N LEU A 102 26.80 10.40 -2.09
CA LEU A 102 27.45 11.12 -3.18
C LEU A 102 27.47 12.59 -2.76
N LYS A 103 28.65 13.08 -2.41
CA LYS A 103 28.94 14.52 -2.47
C LYS A 103 28.85 14.91 -3.94
N MET A 104 27.90 15.79 -4.26
CA MET A 104 28.01 16.74 -5.36
C MET A 104 28.00 18.12 -4.74
#